data_AF-A0ABD0QX59-F1
#
_entry.id   AF-A0ABD0QX59-F1
#
_cell.length_a   1.000
_cell.length_b   1.000
_cell.length_c   1.000
_cell.angle_alpha   90.00
_cell.angle_beta   90.00
_cell.angle_gamma   90.00
#
_symmetry.space_group_name_H-M   'P 1'
#
loop_
_entity.id
_entity.type
_entity.pdbx_description
1 polymer ?
#
loop_
_entity_poly.entity_id
_entity_poly.type
_entity_poly.pdbx_seq_one_letter_code
_entity_poly.pdbx_strand_id
1 'polypeptide(L)' 'NTLDAYPCGSDHTPSPMASRVLVKAEPIFDSPSVRLTAVAVSVREEHNIAFLGDSQGNLHK' A
#
# COMPACT_ATOMS: atom_id res chain seq x y z
N ASN A 1 -12.17 -11.30 -28.96
CA ASN A 1 -11.19 -10.50 -28.19
C ASN A 1 -11.18 -11.05 -26.77
N THR A 2 -10.16 -11.80 -26.37
CA THR A 2 -10.15 -12.52 -25.07
C THR A 2 -9.97 -11.58 -23.87
N LEU A 3 -9.31 -10.43 -24.06
CA LEU A 3 -9.13 -9.40 -23.03
C LEU A 3 -10.47 -8.81 -22.56
N ASP A 4 -11.34 -8.44 -23.50
CA ASP A 4 -12.65 -7.87 -23.17
C ASP A 4 -13.64 -8.93 -22.65
N ALA A 5 -13.48 -10.19 -23.08
CA ALA A 5 -14.37 -11.28 -22.70
C ALA A 5 -14.12 -11.78 -21.27
N TYR A 6 -12.86 -11.75 -20.81
CA TYR A 6 -12.46 -12.27 -19.50
C TYR A 6 -11.51 -11.31 -18.75
N PRO A 7 -11.97 -10.10 -18.39
CA PRO A 7 -11.12 -9.10 -17.71
C PRO A 7 -10.66 -9.56 -16.32
N CYS A 8 -11.40 -10.48 -15.68
CA CYS A 8 -11.05 -11.09 -14.40
C CYS A 8 -10.42 -12.50 -14.55
N GLY A 9 -10.14 -12.94 -15.77
CA GLY A 9 -9.63 -14.29 -16.06
C GLY A 9 -10.71 -15.36 -16.26
N SER A 10 -10.27 -16.51 -16.74
CA SER A 10 -11.02 -17.77 -16.90
C SER A 10 -10.09 -18.96 -16.62
N ASP A 11 -10.64 -20.17 -16.58
CA ASP A 11 -9.93 -21.45 -16.49
C ASP A 11 -8.70 -21.60 -17.41
N HIS A 12 -8.77 -21.06 -18.63
CA HIS A 12 -7.72 -21.15 -19.63
C HIS A 12 -6.77 -19.94 -19.63
N THR A 13 -7.00 -18.94 -18.77
CA THR A 13 -6.10 -17.78 -18.68
C THR A 13 -4.93 -18.06 -17.73
N PRO A 14 -3.71 -17.55 -18.01
CA PRO A 14 -2.56 -17.76 -17.14
C PRO A 14 -2.78 -17.24 -15.72
N SER A 15 -2.52 -18.08 -14.70
CA SER A 15 -2.62 -17.70 -13.29
C SER A 15 -1.75 -18.62 -12.41
N PRO A 16 -1.04 -18.09 -11.38
CA PRO A 16 -1.00 -16.70 -10.93
C PRO A 16 -0.05 -15.83 -11.78
N MET A 17 -0.34 -14.52 -11.85
CA MET A 17 0.50 -13.56 -12.58
C MET A 17 1.36 -12.72 -11.62
N ALA A 18 2.58 -12.40 -12.04
CA ALA A 18 3.49 -11.51 -11.32
C ALA A 18 4.24 -10.61 -12.31
N SER A 19 4.37 -9.32 -11.97
CA SER A 19 5.11 -8.35 -12.78
C SER A 19 6.61 -8.44 -12.51
N ARG A 20 7.43 -8.23 -13.56
CA ARG A 20 8.87 -7.97 -13.42
C ARG A 20 9.19 -6.48 -13.20
N VAL A 21 8.23 -5.61 -13.46
CA VAL A 21 8.34 -4.16 -13.31
C VAL A 21 7.73 -3.75 -11.97
N LEU A 22 8.49 -3.02 -11.17
CA LEU A 22 8.09 -2.54 -9.83
C LEU A 22 7.15 -1.34 -9.91
N VAL A 23 6.23 -1.24 -8.95
CA VAL A 23 5.52 0.01 -8.65
C VAL A 23 6.39 0.82 -7.69
N LYS A 24 6.81 2.02 -8.12
CA LYS A 24 7.67 2.91 -7.33
C LYS A 24 6.83 3.94 -6.58
N ALA A 25 7.24 4.27 -5.35
CA ALA A 25 6.67 5.35 -4.56
C ALA A 25 7.81 6.12 -3.85
N GLU A 26 7.68 7.44 -3.76
CA GLU A 26 8.60 8.29 -3.00
C GLU A 26 8.15 8.39 -1.53
N PRO A 27 9.06 8.33 -0.55
CA PRO A 27 8.70 8.43 0.86
C PRO A 27 8.28 9.86 1.22
N ILE A 28 7.14 9.99 1.91
CA ILE A 28 6.65 11.27 2.46
C ILE A 28 7.05 11.49 3.92
N PHE A 29 7.51 10.43 4.60
CA PHE A 29 7.99 10.44 5.98
C PHE A 29 9.13 9.43 6.10
N ASP A 30 10.23 9.86 6.70
CA ASP A 30 11.41 9.04 6.97
C ASP A 30 11.89 9.32 8.40
N SER A 31 12.05 8.26 9.18
CA SER A 31 12.52 8.32 10.56
C SER A 31 13.53 7.20 10.80
N PRO A 32 14.84 7.45 10.70
CA PRO A 32 15.88 6.41 10.80
C PRO A 32 15.90 5.69 12.15
N SER A 33 15.40 6.34 13.21
CA SER A 33 15.43 5.85 14.58
C SER A 33 14.17 5.08 15.01
N VAL A 34 13.15 4.98 14.15
CA VAL A 34 11.86 4.39 14.51
C VAL A 34 11.52 3.25 13.54
N ARG A 35 11.20 2.09 14.09
CA ARG A 35 10.67 0.96 13.32
C ARG A 35 9.15 0.97 13.38
N LEU A 36 8.51 1.52 12.35
CA LEU A 36 7.05 1.56 12.20
C LEU A 36 6.46 0.16 12.04
N THR A 37 5.33 -0.10 12.69
CA THR A 37 4.64 -1.41 12.71
C THR A 37 3.13 -1.31 12.49
N ALA A 38 2.53 -0.12 12.61
CA ALA A 38 1.10 0.09 12.39
C ALA A 38 0.86 1.44 11.71
N VAL A 39 -0.20 1.51 10.88
CA VAL A 39 -0.61 2.73 10.17
C VAL A 39 -2.14 2.83 10.22
N ALA A 40 -2.64 4.01 10.58
CA ALA A 40 -4.04 4.41 10.38
C ALA A 40 -4.09 5.80 9.74
N VAL A 41 -5.04 6.03 8.84
CA VAL A 41 -5.19 7.33 8.15
C VAL A 41 -6.61 7.83 8.33
N SER A 42 -6.75 9.12 8.62
CA SER A 42 -8.04 9.81 8.71
C SER A 42 -7.98 11.13 7.95
N VAL A 43 -9.14 11.68 7.62
CA VAL A 43 -9.26 12.97 6.96
C VAL A 43 -10.06 13.92 7.85
N ARG A 44 -9.53 15.11 8.10
CA ARG A 44 -10.22 16.16 8.85
C ARG A 44 -10.01 17.49 8.16
N GLU A 45 -11.10 18.18 7.84
CA GLU A 45 -11.05 19.52 7.20
C GLU A 45 -10.10 19.53 5.99
N GLU A 46 -10.23 18.54 5.09
CA GLU A 46 -9.38 18.34 3.89
C GLU A 46 -7.90 17.97 4.15
N HIS A 47 -7.50 17.78 5.39
CA HIS A 47 -6.15 17.33 5.74
C HIS A 47 -6.13 15.82 5.96
N ASN A 48 -5.19 15.14 5.30
CA ASN A 48 -4.86 13.74 5.60
C ASN A 48 -3.98 13.70 6.85
N ILE A 49 -4.42 12.95 7.86
CA ILE A 49 -3.70 12.76 9.12
C ILE A 49 -3.32 11.28 9.21
N ALA A 50 -2.02 11.00 9.31
CA ALA A 50 -1.50 9.66 9.51
C ALA A 50 -1.17 9.43 10.99
N PHE A 51 -1.62 8.31 11.54
CA PHE A 51 -1.24 7.83 12.86
C PHE A 51 -0.31 6.62 12.68
N LEU A 52 0.93 6.73 13.16
CA LEU A 52 1.97 5.74 12.93
C LEU A 52 2.35 5.08 14.26
N GLY A 53 2.15 3.78 14.38
CA GLY A 53 2.58 2.99 15.54
C GLY A 53 3.98 2.43 15.32
N ASP A 54 4.78 2.34 16.38
CA ASP A 54 6.14 1.78 16.33
C ASP A 54 6.32 0.51 17.18
N SER A 55 7.47 -0.17 17.00
CA SER A 55 7.76 -1.41 17.71
C SER A 55 8.06 -1.24 19.21
N GLN A 56 8.12 -0.01 19.73
CA GLN A 56 8.24 0.28 21.16
C GLN A 56 6.86 0.56 21.81
N GLY A 57 5.79 0.56 21.01
CA GLY A 57 4.44 0.83 21.49
C GLY A 57 4.07 2.31 21.53
N ASN A 58 4.83 3.18 20.85
CA ASN A 58 4.46 4.60 20.74
C ASN A 58 3.53 4.84 19.55
N LEU A 59 2.73 5.90 19.64
CA LEU A 59 1.86 6.39 18.58
C LEU A 59 2.28 7.82 18.17
N HIS A 60 2.61 7.99 16.89
CA HIS A 60 3.00 9.26 16.26
C HIS A 60 1.84 9.80 15.41
N LYS A 61 1.72 11.11 15.26
CA LYS A 61 0.69 11.79 14.45
C LYS A 61 1.31 12.86 13.58
#